data_AF-A0A3Q9GBL6-F1
#
_entry.id   AF-A0A3Q9GBL6-F1
#
_cell.length_a   1.000
_cell.length_b   1.000
_cell.length_c   1.000
_cell.angle_alpha   90.00
_cell.angle_beta   90.00
_cell.angle_gamma   90.00
#
_symmetry.space_group_name_H-M   'P 1'
#
loop_
_entity.id
_entity.type
_entity.pdbx_description
1 polymer ?
#
loop_
_entity_poly.entity_id
_entity_poly.type
_entity_poly.pdbx_seq_one_letter_code
_entity_poly.pdbx_strand_id
1 'polypeptide(L)'
;MNKQSNPNGVNPIIDALLMRMNELDRFSDDECVLTNKELLPFDVVTSKSGQFGFIGGNVSIGNVITEQFRTIYETEEVAARAYLVKYFGDKQWL
;
A
#
# COMPACT_ATOMS: atom_id res chain seq x y z
N MET A 1 -24.44 17.56 2.19
CA MET A 1 -23.97 16.95 3.45
C MET A 1 -22.54 16.47 3.23
N ASN A 2 -21.55 17.22 3.73
CA ASN A 2 -20.13 16.79 3.71
C ASN A 2 -19.94 15.74 4.80
N LYS A 3 -19.77 14.47 4.42
CA LYS A 3 -19.19 13.48 5.33
C LYS A 3 -17.72 13.86 5.46
N GLN A 4 -17.34 14.52 6.56
CA GLN A 4 -15.94 14.61 6.95
C GLN A 4 -15.46 13.19 7.26
N SER A 5 -14.75 12.56 6.31
CA SER A 5 -13.89 11.42 6.60
C SER A 5 -12.96 11.87 7.73
N ASN A 6 -13.12 11.34 8.93
CA ASN A 6 -12.31 11.76 10.09
C ASN A 6 -10.85 11.35 9.83
N PRO A 7 -9.95 12.28 9.48
CA PRO A 7 -8.59 11.93 9.06
C PRO A 7 -7.79 11.29 10.22
N ASN A 8 -8.25 11.50 11.46
CA ASN A 8 -7.61 10.98 12.66
C ASN A 8 -7.78 9.46 12.83
N GLY A 9 -8.80 8.84 12.25
CA GLY A 9 -8.99 7.38 12.30
C GLY A 9 -8.19 6.62 11.24
N VAL A 10 -7.79 7.30 10.16
CA VAL A 10 -7.04 6.71 9.04
C VAL A 10 -5.55 6.61 9.34
N ASN A 11 -4.99 7.58 10.08
CA ASN A 11 -3.58 7.58 10.47
C ASN A 11 -3.17 6.30 11.24
N PRO A 12 -3.89 5.85 12.30
CA PRO A 12 -3.52 4.64 13.02
C PRO A 12 -3.49 3.36 12.16
N ILE A 13 -4.37 3.25 11.16
CA ILE A 13 -4.40 2.10 10.26
C ILE A 13 -3.16 2.12 9.34
N ILE A 14 -2.84 3.29 8.78
CA ILE A 14 -1.67 3.45 7.91
C ILE A 14 -0.39 3.23 8.70
N ASP A 15 -0.29 3.80 9.89
CA ASP A 15 0.86 3.64 10.76
C ASP A 15 1.03 2.16 11.15
N ALA A 16 -0.07 1.43 11.43
CA ALA A 16 -0.02 -0.02 11.69
C ALA A 16 0.42 -0.84 10.45
N LEU A 17 0.02 -0.44 9.24
CA LEU A 17 0.46 -1.10 8.00
C LEU A 17 1.96 -0.94 7.78
N LEU A 18 2.47 0.30 7.89
CA LEU A 18 3.88 0.62 7.69
C LEU A 18 4.75 0.02 8.80
N MET A 19 4.28 0.07 10.06
CA MET A 19 4.96 -0.58 11.19
C MET A 19 5.06 -2.09 10.98
N ARG A 20 3.99 -2.75 10.51
CA ARG A 20 4.04 -4.18 10.16
C ARG A 20 5.08 -4.47 9.08
N MET A 21 5.17 -3.62 8.05
CA MET A 21 6.18 -3.79 7.00
C MET A 21 7.59 -3.71 7.56
N ASN A 22 7.83 -2.78 8.49
CA ASN A 22 9.11 -2.65 9.19
C ASN A 22 9.41 -3.88 10.06
N GLU A 23 8.44 -4.32 10.87
CA GLU A 23 8.60 -5.46 11.80
C GLU A 23 8.87 -6.79 11.09
N LEU A 24 8.33 -6.95 9.88
CA LEU A 24 8.45 -8.17 9.08
C LEU A 24 9.55 -8.08 8.01
N ASP A 25 10.35 -7.01 8.01
CA ASP A 25 11.41 -6.76 7.02
C ASP A 25 10.88 -6.89 5.58
N ARG A 26 9.81 -6.14 5.30
CA ARG A 26 9.05 -6.20 4.04
C ARG A 26 9.28 -5.02 3.13
N PHE A 27 10.08 -4.04 3.55
CA PHE A 27 10.57 -3.03 2.62
C PHE A 27 11.47 -3.72 1.58
N SER A 28 11.39 -3.28 0.34
CA SER A 28 12.26 -3.81 -0.70
C SER A 28 13.67 -3.28 -0.49
N ASP A 29 14.68 -4.07 -0.82
CA ASP A 29 16.08 -3.59 -0.92
C ASP A 29 16.56 -3.57 -2.37
N ASP A 30 15.88 -4.30 -3.26
CA ASP A 30 16.27 -4.49 -4.66
C ASP A 30 15.26 -3.89 -5.65
N GLU A 31 15.78 -3.52 -6.82
CA GLU A 31 14.97 -3.07 -7.96
C GLU A 31 14.21 -4.26 -8.59
N CYS A 32 12.89 -4.29 -8.40
CA CYS A 32 11.92 -5.01 -9.24
C CYS A 32 12.00 -6.56 -9.24
N VAL A 33 11.59 -7.22 -8.16
CA VAL A 33 11.55 -8.71 -8.11
C VAL A 33 10.48 -9.27 -7.16
N LEU A 34 9.18 -9.02 -7.37
CA LEU A 34 8.17 -9.87 -6.72
C LEU A 34 7.19 -10.42 -7.74
N THR A 35 7.21 -11.74 -7.89
CA THR A 35 6.07 -12.46 -8.48
C THR A 35 4.95 -12.49 -7.43
N ASN A 36 3.68 -12.43 -7.83
CA ASN A 36 2.52 -12.35 -6.93
C ASN A 36 2.50 -13.36 -5.75
N LYS A 37 3.31 -14.43 -5.79
CA LYS A 37 3.44 -15.44 -4.74
C LYS A 37 4.22 -14.97 -3.50
N GLU A 38 5.02 -13.92 -3.62
CA GLU A 38 5.89 -13.43 -2.54
C GLU A 38 5.29 -12.25 -1.76
N LEU A 39 4.18 -11.70 -2.24
CA LEU A 39 3.45 -10.61 -1.60
C LEU A 39 2.55 -11.15 -0.49
N LEU A 40 2.64 -10.54 0.69
CA LEU A 40 1.78 -10.87 1.82
C LEU A 40 0.57 -9.96 1.84
N PRO A 41 -0.55 -10.41 2.44
CA PRO A 41 -1.63 -9.51 2.79
C PRO A 41 -1.10 -8.30 3.54
N PHE A 42 -1.61 -7.13 3.17
CA PHE A 42 -1.29 -5.82 3.71
C PHE A 42 0.06 -5.24 3.31
N ASP A 43 0.82 -5.89 2.44
CA ASP A 43 2.02 -5.29 1.86
C ASP A 43 1.65 -4.06 1.03
N VAL A 44 2.42 -2.98 1.18
CA VAL A 44 2.34 -1.78 0.36
C VAL A 44 3.33 -1.92 -0.78
N VAL A 45 2.85 -1.69 -2.00
CA VAL A 45 3.60 -1.97 -3.22
C VAL A 45 3.69 -0.75 -4.11
N THR A 46 4.68 -0.77 -4.99
CA THR A 46 4.82 0.20 -6.07
C THR A 46 5.07 -0.52 -7.40
N SER A 47 4.48 0.00 -8.48
CA SER A 47 4.76 -0.45 -9.84
C SER A 47 6.08 0.13 -10.35
N LYS A 48 6.58 -0.41 -11.47
CA LYS A 48 7.69 0.21 -12.20
C LYS A 48 7.40 1.65 -12.64
N SER A 49 6.14 1.98 -12.92
CA SER A 49 5.70 3.35 -13.24
C SER A 49 5.58 4.28 -12.03
N GLY A 50 5.91 3.81 -10.82
CA GLY A 50 5.83 4.60 -9.58
C GLY A 50 4.41 4.74 -9.02
N GLN A 51 3.48 3.86 -9.43
CA GLN A 51 2.12 3.84 -8.90
C GLN A 51 2.05 2.99 -7.65
N PHE A 52 1.56 3.58 -6.55
CA PHE A 52 1.39 2.88 -5.29
C PHE A 52 0.10 2.06 -5.23
N GLY A 53 0.14 1.00 -4.43
CA GLY A 53 -0.98 0.11 -4.12
C GLY A 53 -0.78 -0.59 -2.79
N PHE A 54 -1.75 -1.39 -2.37
CA PHE A 54 -1.60 -2.30 -1.24
C PHE A 54 -2.37 -3.60 -1.47
N ILE A 55 -1.94 -4.67 -0.80
CA ILE A 55 -2.53 -6.01 -0.93
C ILE A 55 -3.67 -6.17 0.09
N GLY A 56 -4.92 -6.00 -0.35
CA GLY A 56 -6.11 -6.30 0.47
C GLY A 56 -6.49 -7.78 0.36
N GLY A 57 -6.94 -8.41 1.46
CA GLY A 57 -7.25 -9.86 1.57
C GLY A 57 -8.26 -10.46 0.56
N ASN A 58 -8.83 -9.66 -0.34
CA ASN A 58 -9.42 -10.09 -1.60
C ASN A 58 -8.74 -9.31 -2.73
N VAL A 59 -7.67 -9.86 -3.27
CA VAL A 59 -6.90 -9.24 -4.36
C VAL A 59 -7.69 -9.37 -5.66
N SER A 60 -8.60 -8.44 -5.93
CA SER A 60 -8.91 -8.08 -7.31
C SER A 60 -7.86 -7.08 -7.75
N ILE A 61 -6.72 -7.62 -8.19
CA ILE A 61 -5.82 -6.95 -9.14
C ILE A 61 -6.65 -6.72 -10.41
N GLY A 62 -7.50 -5.69 -10.39
CA GLY A 62 -8.24 -5.25 -11.56
C GLY A 62 -7.22 -4.74 -12.57
N ASN A 63 -6.99 -5.51 -13.63
CA ASN A 63 -6.11 -5.23 -14.77
C ASN A 63 -4.58 -5.26 -14.56
N VAL A 64 -4.08 -5.61 -13.38
CA VAL A 64 -2.64 -5.48 -13.06
C VAL A 64 -1.85 -6.79 -13.24
N ILE A 65 -2.12 -7.56 -14.30
CA ILE A 65 -1.36 -8.79 -14.63
C ILE A 65 -0.25 -8.53 -15.66
N THR A 66 0.03 -7.27 -16.02
CA THR A 66 1.09 -6.94 -16.98
C THR A 66 2.26 -6.16 -16.41
N GLU A 67 2.14 -5.58 -15.21
CA GLU A 67 3.19 -4.76 -14.61
C GLU A 67 3.87 -5.51 -13.45
N GLN A 68 5.19 -5.36 -13.33
CA GLN A 68 5.95 -5.93 -12.22
C GLN A 68 5.83 -5.01 -11.00
N PHE A 69 5.66 -5.61 -9.82
CA PHE A 69 5.57 -4.91 -8.54
C PHE A 69 6.74 -5.27 -7.65
N ARG A 70 7.03 -4.38 -6.72
CA ARG A 70 7.80 -4.66 -5.51
C ARG A 70 7.11 -4.03 -4.31
N THR A 71 7.47 -4.45 -3.11
CA THR A 71 7.17 -3.65 -1.92
C THR A 71 7.92 -2.32 -2.00
N ILE A 72 7.44 -1.32 -1.26
CA ILE A 72 8.07 0.00 -1.26
C ILE A 72 9.47 -0.04 -0.62
N TYR A 73 10.35 0.88 -1.01
CA TYR A 73 11.57 1.18 -0.27
C TYR A 73 11.23 1.97 0.99
N GLU A 74 12.08 1.93 2.02
CA GLU A 74 11.93 2.83 3.19
C GLU A 74 11.89 4.30 2.78
N THR A 75 12.68 4.68 1.77
CA THR A 75 12.73 6.04 1.22
C THR A 75 11.43 6.48 0.53
N GLU A 76 10.55 5.54 0.20
CA GLU A 76 9.26 5.80 -0.45
C GLU A 76 8.10 5.86 0.54
N GLU A 77 8.35 5.61 1.83
CA GLU A 77 7.32 5.54 2.87
C GLU A 77 6.44 6.80 2.90
N VAL A 78 7.04 7.98 2.78
CA VAL A 78 6.31 9.26 2.81
C VAL A 78 5.32 9.36 1.63
N ALA A 79 5.74 8.96 0.43
CA ALA A 79 4.90 8.99 -0.76
C ALA A 79 3.80 7.91 -0.70
N ALA A 80 4.16 6.71 -0.24
CA ALA A 80 3.23 5.63 -0.01
C ALA A 80 2.16 6.00 1.04
N ARG A 81 2.57 6.66 2.13
CA ARG A 81 1.66 7.18 3.17
C ARG A 81 0.68 8.19 2.58
N ALA A 82 1.14 9.11 1.74
CA ALA A 82 0.26 10.09 1.08
C ALA A 82 -0.78 9.40 0.17
N TYR A 83 -0.35 8.37 -0.57
CA TYR A 83 -1.26 7.53 -1.36
C TYR A 83 -2.30 6.83 -0.48
N LEU A 84 -1.88 6.19 0.61
CA LEU A 84 -2.79 5.45 1.50
C LEU A 84 -3.79 6.40 2.17
N VAL A 85 -3.37 7.59 2.62
CA VAL A 85 -4.28 8.61 3.18
C VAL A 85 -5.37 8.96 2.18
N LYS A 86 -5.00 9.19 0.92
CA LYS A 86 -5.95 9.46 -0.16
C LYS A 86 -6.86 8.25 -0.41
N TYR A 87 -6.28 7.05 -0.54
CA TYR A 87 -7.02 5.82 -0.81
C TYR A 87 -8.07 5.52 0.27
N PHE A 88 -7.67 5.52 1.54
CA PHE A 88 -8.57 5.24 2.68
C PHE A 88 -9.56 6.38 2.92
N GLY A 89 -9.18 7.63 2.65
CA GLY A 89 -10.03 8.81 2.79
C GLY A 89 -11.14 8.90 1.73
N ASP A 90 -10.85 8.47 0.50
CA ASP A 90 -11.81 8.45 -0.62
C ASP A 90 -12.80 7.27 -0.54
N LYS A 91 -12.46 6.22 0.21
CA LYS A 91 -13.33 5.06 0.42
C LYS A 91 -14.43 5.41 1.44
N GLN A 92 -15.70 5.41 1.01
CA GLN A 92 -16.82 5.33 1.94
C GLN A 92 -16.91 3.89 2.45
N TRP A 93 -16.38 3.65 3.64
CA TRP A 93 -16.56 2.41 4.37
C TRP A 93 -18.06 2.29 4.71
N LEU A 94 -18.71 1.28 4.12
CA LEU A 94 -20.15 0.97 4.29
C LEU A 94 -20.43 0.40 5.68
#